data_AF-A0A662CWC5-F1
#
_entry.id   AF-A0A662CWC5-F1
#
_cell.length_a   1.000
_cell.length_b   1.000
_cell.length_c   1.000
_cell.angle_alpha   90.00
_cell.angle_beta   90.00
_cell.angle_gamma   90.00
#
_symmetry.space_group_name_H-M   'P 1'
#
loop_
_entity.id
_entity.type
_entity.pdbx_description
1 polymer ?
#
loop_
_entity_poly.entity_id
_entity_poly.type
_entity_poly.pdbx_seq_one_letter_code
_entity_poly.pdbx_strand_id
1 'polypeptide(L)'
;YCTECVVDPISFAVEPTTTAEEKAKKIKWIEKSPLLSENFVYHLVRAIHLAGRCVDCGECERVCPEDIPIRLLNKKLEREAWRLFNYVAGMDSQAPSLFSTFKETDPEDFIR
;
A
#
# COMPACT_ATOMS: atom_id res chain seq x y z
N TYR A 1 -14.68 -3.19 22.18
CA TYR A 1 -14.53 -2.89 20.74
C TYR A 1 -13.78 -1.58 20.64
N CYS A 2 -12.65 -1.53 19.92
CA CYS A 2 -11.76 -0.35 19.89
C CYS A 2 -12.45 0.82 19.19
N THR A 3 -12.55 1.95 19.88
CA THR A 3 -13.20 3.20 19.42
C THR A 3 -12.30 4.05 18.52
N GLU A 4 -11.03 3.68 18.35
CA GLU A 4 -10.02 4.52 17.67
C GLU A 4 -9.75 4.16 16.21
N CYS A 5 -10.28 3.05 15.69
CA CYS A 5 -10.13 2.70 14.26
C CYS A 5 -11.30 3.21 13.40
N VAL A 6 -11.68 4.49 13.56
CA VAL A 6 -12.55 5.19 12.62
C VAL A 6 -11.66 5.99 11.67
N VAL A 7 -11.26 5.37 10.56
CA VAL A 7 -10.55 6.12 9.51
C VAL A 7 -11.59 6.74 8.58
N ASP A 8 -11.76 8.06 8.66
CA ASP A 8 -12.55 8.85 7.72
C ASP A 8 -11.63 9.77 6.91
N PRO A 9 -11.48 9.58 5.59
CA PRO A 9 -10.74 10.53 4.79
C PRO A 9 -11.61 11.48 3.96
N ILE A 10 -12.84 11.85 4.39
CA ILE A 10 -13.47 13.21 4.29
C ILE A 10 -15.02 13.21 4.50
N SER A 11 -15.77 12.09 4.34
CA SER A 11 -17.19 11.97 4.80
C SER A 11 -17.70 10.52 4.82
N PHE A 12 -16.86 9.59 5.27
CA PHE A 12 -17.11 8.16 5.21
C PHE A 12 -17.90 7.58 6.40
N ALA A 13 -18.28 8.40 7.39
CA ALA A 13 -19.00 7.94 8.59
C ALA A 13 -20.18 7.01 8.25
N VAL A 14 -20.10 5.77 8.73
CA VAL A 14 -21.18 4.80 8.73
C VAL A 14 -21.79 4.84 10.12
N GLU A 15 -22.92 5.51 10.25
CA GLU A 15 -23.64 5.59 11.51
C GLU A 15 -24.51 4.34 11.72
N PRO A 16 -24.92 4.03 12.97
CA PRO A 16 -25.87 2.96 13.23
C PRO A 16 -27.18 3.08 12.44
N THR A 17 -27.55 4.31 12.06
CA THR A 17 -28.75 4.66 11.30
C THR A 17 -28.59 4.54 9.78
N THR A 18 -27.37 4.41 9.25
CA THR A 18 -27.14 4.33 7.80
C THR A 18 -27.74 3.04 7.24
N THR A 19 -28.56 3.16 6.20
CA THR A 19 -29.26 2.03 5.57
C THR A 19 -28.31 1.13 4.76
N ALA A 20 -28.78 -0.08 4.40
CA ALA A 20 -28.00 -1.01 3.60
C ALA A 20 -27.75 -0.48 2.17
N GLU A 21 -28.78 0.09 1.51
CA GLU A 21 -28.63 0.72 0.19
C GLU A 21 -27.63 1.89 0.22
N GLU A 22 -27.66 2.74 1.24
CA GLU A 22 -26.71 3.87 1.35
C GLU A 22 -25.28 3.36 1.54
N LYS A 23 -25.09 2.32 2.36
CA LYS A 23 -23.77 1.66 2.52
C LYS A 23 -23.28 1.08 1.20
N ALA A 24 -24.17 0.52 0.38
CA ALA A 24 -23.83 -0.09 -0.91
C ALA A 24 -23.46 0.94 -1.99
N LYS A 25 -24.00 2.16 -1.92
CA LYS A 25 -23.73 3.26 -2.88
C LYS A 25 -22.47 4.07 -2.57
N LYS A 26 -21.86 3.91 -1.40
CA LYS A 26 -20.60 4.59 -1.06
C LYS A 26 -19.43 4.00 -1.86
N ILE A 27 -18.52 4.86 -2.32
CA ILE A 27 -17.27 4.44 -2.97
C ILE A 27 -16.47 3.61 -1.97
N LYS A 28 -16.16 2.37 -2.33
CA LYS A 28 -15.31 1.47 -1.55
C LYS A 28 -13.95 1.35 -2.22
N TRP A 29 -12.89 1.76 -1.52
CA TRP A 29 -11.51 1.52 -1.96
C TRP A 29 -11.05 0.09 -1.70
N ILE A 30 -11.71 -0.59 -0.75
CA ILE A 30 -11.44 -1.97 -0.35
C ILE A 30 -12.81 -2.61 -0.06
N GLU A 31 -13.11 -3.75 -0.67
CA GLU A 31 -14.32 -4.51 -0.37
C GLU A 31 -14.18 -5.24 0.98
N LYS A 32 -15.30 -5.42 1.69
CA LYS A 32 -15.28 -6.09 3.00
C LYS A 32 -15.24 -7.61 2.89
N SER A 33 -15.63 -8.12 1.74
CA SER A 33 -15.68 -9.56 1.46
C SER A 33 -14.27 -10.09 1.20
N PRO A 34 -13.87 -11.22 1.82
CA PRO A 34 -12.55 -11.83 1.63
C PRO A 34 -12.50 -12.62 0.31
N LEU A 35 -12.92 -11.99 -0.79
CA LEU A 35 -12.81 -12.58 -2.11
C LEU A 35 -11.37 -12.51 -2.58
N LEU A 36 -10.94 -13.51 -3.36
CA LEU A 36 -9.57 -13.58 -3.86
C LEU A 36 -9.17 -12.34 -4.67
N SER A 37 -10.08 -11.81 -5.49
CA SER A 37 -9.86 -10.58 -6.27
C SER A 37 -9.52 -9.39 -5.37
N GLU A 38 -10.26 -9.25 -4.27
CA GLU A 38 -10.16 -8.11 -3.34
C GLU A 38 -8.89 -8.20 -2.51
N ASN A 39 -8.57 -9.39 -2.00
CA ASN A 39 -7.32 -9.65 -1.29
C ASN A 39 -6.11 -9.40 -2.19
N PHE A 40 -6.18 -9.83 -3.45
CA PHE A 40 -5.12 -9.60 -4.43
C PHE A 40 -4.91 -8.10 -4.69
N VAL A 41 -5.98 -7.35 -4.97
CA VAL A 41 -5.90 -5.89 -5.20
C VAL A 41 -5.34 -5.19 -3.97
N TYR A 42 -5.78 -5.55 -2.77
CA TYR A 42 -5.26 -4.99 -1.52
C TYR A 42 -3.74 -5.18 -1.40
N HIS A 43 -3.25 -6.42 -1.58
CA HIS A 43 -1.82 -6.70 -1.48
C HIS A 43 -0.99 -6.00 -2.57
N LEU A 44 -1.50 -5.92 -3.80
CA LEU A 44 -0.85 -5.21 -4.90
C LEU A 44 -0.73 -3.72 -4.62
N VAL A 45 -1.84 -3.07 -4.26
CA VAL A 45 -1.87 -1.63 -3.94
C VAL A 45 -0.97 -1.33 -2.75
N ARG A 46 -1.01 -2.16 -1.71
CA ARG A 46 -0.12 -2.02 -0.54
C ARG A 46 1.35 -2.12 -0.94
N ALA A 47 1.71 -3.07 -1.80
CA ALA A 47 3.09 -3.22 -2.27
C ALA A 47 3.55 -1.94 -3.00
N ILE A 48 2.73 -1.40 -3.91
CA ILE A 48 3.05 -0.17 -4.65
C ILE A 48 3.29 1.01 -3.69
N HIS A 49 2.41 1.22 -2.70
CA HIS A 49 2.57 2.28 -1.69
C HIS A 49 3.86 2.13 -0.86
N LEU A 50 4.38 0.90 -0.74
CA LEU A 50 5.58 0.59 0.03
C LEU A 50 6.88 0.60 -0.79
N ALA A 51 6.84 0.72 -2.13
CA ALA A 51 8.01 0.53 -3.02
C ALA A 51 9.24 1.41 -2.69
N GLY A 52 9.06 2.54 -2.00
CA GLY A 52 10.13 3.41 -1.50
C GLY A 52 10.13 3.62 0.02
N ARG A 53 9.39 2.81 0.77
CA ARG A 53 9.18 2.94 2.22
C ARG A 53 9.47 1.66 3.00
N CYS A 54 9.40 0.50 2.35
CA CYS A 54 9.71 -0.78 2.98
C CYS A 54 11.22 -0.88 3.26
N VAL A 55 11.57 -1.15 4.52
CA VAL A 55 12.96 -1.39 4.97
C VAL A 55 13.31 -2.88 5.09
N ASP A 56 12.49 -3.74 4.48
CA ASP A 56 12.63 -5.21 4.53
C ASP A 56 12.74 -5.82 5.94
N CYS A 57 11.93 -5.33 6.89
CA CYS A 57 11.90 -5.90 8.24
C CYS A 57 11.32 -7.33 8.32
N GLY A 58 10.68 -7.83 7.26
CA GLY A 58 10.09 -9.17 7.19
C GLY A 58 8.84 -9.40 8.04
N GLU A 59 8.43 -8.42 8.84
CA GLU A 59 7.35 -8.58 9.82
C GLU A 59 6.00 -8.91 9.17
N CYS A 60 5.71 -8.34 8.00
CA CYS A 60 4.46 -8.62 7.27
C CYS A 60 4.29 -10.10 6.88
N GLU A 61 5.39 -10.81 6.65
CA GLU A 61 5.35 -12.25 6.33
C GLU A 61 5.36 -13.07 7.62
N ARG A 62 6.23 -12.70 8.58
CA ARG A 62 6.37 -13.39 9.87
C ARG A 62 5.06 -13.47 10.67
N VAL A 63 4.23 -12.43 10.61
CA VAL A 63 2.97 -12.35 11.37
C VAL A 63 1.75 -12.84 10.59
N CYS A 64 1.93 -13.25 9.32
CA CYS A 64 0.79 -13.66 8.49
C CYS A 64 0.24 -15.00 8.99
N PRO A 65 -1.04 -15.08 9.40
CA PRO A 65 -1.62 -16.33 9.89
C PRO A 65 -1.84 -17.38 8.79
N GLU A 66 -1.81 -16.96 7.52
CA GLU A 66 -2.05 -17.79 6.34
C GLU A 66 -0.75 -18.13 5.59
N ASP A 67 0.42 -17.84 6.17
CA ASP A 67 1.75 -18.11 5.60
C ASP A 67 1.94 -17.54 4.17
N ILE A 68 1.27 -16.44 3.85
CA ILE A 68 1.38 -15.78 2.54
C ILE A 68 2.77 -15.12 2.44
N PRO A 69 3.53 -15.34 1.36
CA PRO A 69 4.87 -14.75 1.17
C PRO A 69 4.80 -13.28 0.75
N ILE A 70 4.19 -12.43 1.60
CA ILE A 70 3.93 -11.01 1.31
C ILE A 70 5.23 -10.23 1.07
N ARG A 71 6.35 -10.66 1.66
CA ARG A 71 7.65 -10.00 1.48
C ARG A 71 8.15 -10.09 0.04
N LEU A 72 7.74 -11.11 -0.72
CA LEU A 72 8.18 -11.31 -2.10
C LEU A 72 7.89 -10.09 -2.98
N LEU A 73 6.68 -9.52 -2.88
CA LEU A 73 6.29 -8.34 -3.64
C LEU A 73 7.07 -7.10 -3.20
N ASN A 74 7.21 -6.88 -1.90
CA ASN A 74 7.95 -5.72 -1.37
C ASN A 74 9.43 -5.79 -1.76
N LYS A 75 10.04 -6.98 -1.70
CA LYS A 75 11.42 -7.20 -2.14
C LYS A 75 11.64 -6.98 -3.62
N LYS A 76 10.66 -7.36 -4.45
CA LYS A 76 10.70 -7.05 -5.88
C LYS A 76 10.70 -5.55 -6.13
N LEU A 77 9.83 -4.80 -5.43
CA LEU A 77 9.74 -3.35 -5.59
C LEU A 77 10.95 -2.60 -5.03
N GLU A 78 11.49 -3.02 -3.88
CA GLU A 78 12.77 -2.52 -3.36
C GLU A 78 13.90 -2.67 -4.40
N ARG A 79 13.96 -3.83 -5.06
CA ARG A 79 14.95 -4.08 -6.11
C ARG A 79 14.77 -3.13 -7.30
N GLU A 80 13.53 -2.86 -7.72
CA GLU A 80 13.27 -1.90 -8.79
C GLU A 80 13.62 -0.46 -8.37
N ALA A 81 13.31 -0.07 -7.13
CA ALA A 81 13.69 1.24 -6.59
C ALA A 81 15.20 1.45 -6.60
N TRP A 82 15.97 0.42 -6.20
CA TRP A 82 17.42 0.47 -6.29
C TRP A 82 17.92 0.49 -7.74
N ARG A 83 17.41 -0.40 -8.60
CA ARG A 83 17.88 -0.54 -9.98
C ARG A 83 17.62 0.70 -10.84
N LEU A 84 16.45 1.32 -10.67
CA LEU A 84 16.02 2.45 -11.50
C LEU A 84 16.48 3.79 -10.91
N PHE A 85 16.46 3.95 -9.58
CA PHE A 85 16.65 5.25 -8.94
C PHE A 85 17.81 5.30 -7.95
N ASN A 86 18.56 4.19 -7.80
CA ASN A 86 19.59 4.01 -6.77
C ASN A 86 19.08 4.38 -5.36
N TYR A 87 17.82 4.04 -5.09
CA TYR A 87 17.13 4.41 -3.86
C TYR A 87 17.03 3.22 -2.91
N VAL A 88 17.35 3.47 -1.63
CA VAL A 88 17.20 2.49 -0.53
C VAL A 88 16.42 3.16 0.60
N ALA A 89 15.29 2.57 0.98
CA ALA A 89 14.43 3.13 2.01
C ALA A 89 15.08 3.03 3.41
N GLY A 90 14.85 4.03 4.25
CA GLY A 90 15.24 4.01 5.66
C GLY A 90 16.73 4.26 5.95
N MET A 91 17.53 4.61 4.94
CA MET A 91 18.96 4.91 5.13
C MET A 91 19.22 6.32 5.69
N ASP A 92 18.38 7.29 5.33
CA ASP A 92 18.46 8.66 5.81
C ASP A 92 17.05 9.21 6.02
N SER A 93 16.83 9.79 7.21
CA SER A 93 15.57 10.41 7.61
C SER A 93 15.27 11.74 6.91
N GLN A 94 16.32 12.42 6.41
CA GLN A 94 16.21 13.70 5.72
C GLN A 94 16.17 13.54 4.20
N ALA A 95 16.51 12.36 3.68
CA ALA A 95 16.41 12.08 2.25
C ALA A 95 14.94 12.16 1.79
N PRO A 96 14.69 12.75 0.62
CA PRO A 96 13.33 12.88 0.12
C PRO A 96 12.79 11.52 -0.32
N SER A 97 11.47 11.31 -0.19
CA SER A 97 10.84 10.03 -0.54
C SER A 97 10.86 9.81 -2.05
N LEU A 98 11.05 8.56 -2.47
CA LEU A 98 11.10 8.14 -3.87
C LEU A 98 9.93 8.68 -4.71
N PHE A 99 8.71 8.64 -4.19
CA PHE A 99 7.50 9.05 -4.92
C PHE A 99 7.20 10.55 -4.88
N SER A 100 7.96 11.31 -4.10
CA SER A 100 7.78 12.76 -3.92
C SER A 100 8.91 13.55 -4.58
N THR A 101 9.71 12.91 -5.41
CA THR A 101 10.89 13.50 -6.02
C THR A 101 10.95 13.11 -7.48
N PHE A 102 11.33 14.08 -8.30
CA PHE A 102 11.56 13.91 -9.73
C PHE A 102 12.96 14.43 -10.02
N LYS A 103 13.73 13.69 -10.83
CA LYS A 103 15.02 14.14 -11.36
C LYS A 103 14.96 14.09 -12.88
N GLU A 104 15.54 15.08 -13.54
CA GLU A 104 15.65 15.11 -15.01
C GLU A 104 16.45 13.91 -15.58
N THR A 105 17.25 13.26 -14.75
CA THR A 105 18.04 12.06 -15.09
C THR A 105 17.34 10.74 -14.76
N ASP A 106 16.07 10.76 -14.33
CA ASP A 106 15.34 9.54 -14.02
C ASP A 106 15.10 8.70 -15.30
N PRO A 107 15.00 7.36 -15.20
CA PRO A 107 14.81 6.51 -16.37
C PRO A 107 13.40 6.66 -16.96
N GLU A 108 13.31 7.22 -18.18
CA GLU A 108 12.04 7.44 -18.90
C GLU A 108 11.74 6.34 -19.96
N ASP A 109 12.37 5.16 -19.83
CA ASP A 109 12.33 4.06 -20.82
C ASP A 109 10.93 3.49 -21.10
N PHE A 110 9.91 3.91 -20.32
CA PHE A 110 8.53 3.43 -20.37
C PHE A 110 7.61 4.28 -21.26
N ILE A 111 7.99 5.51 -21.64
CA ILE A 111 7.25 6.32 -22.62
C ILE A 111 7.91 6.13 -23.99
N ARG A 112 7.21 5.43 -24.90
CA ARG A 112 7.67 5.18 -26.28
C ARG A 112 6.62 5.66 -27.28
#